data_AF-A0A5B7TSD6-F1
#
_entry.id   AF-A0A5B7TSD6-F1
#
_cell.length_a   1.000
_cell.length_b   1.000
_cell.length_c   1.000
_cell.angle_alpha   90.00
_cell.angle_beta   90.00
_cell.angle_gamma   90.00
#
_symmetry.space_group_name_H-M   'P 1'
#
loop_
_entity.id
_entity.type
_entity.pdbx_description
1 polymer ?
#
loop_
_entity_poly.entity_id
_entity_poly.type
_entity_poly.pdbx_seq_one_letter_code
_entity_poly.pdbx_strand_id
1 'polypeptide(L)'
;MKIEFARMIIIMFGFFIIVTGFIMLFNPQKARMTLSKFASTNFINYTEITLRLVVGVAFILYSDFCKFPEAFKVLGWFMLITALILYCVPRKLHHKFSTGSAHIIKPFYFRLISPFAFLFGGLIIYSVNWI
;
A
#
# COMPACT_ATOMS: atom_id res chain seq x y z
N MET A 1 17.29 16.32 -5.63
CA MET A 1 15.96 16.34 -6.30
C MET A 1 15.27 14.97 -6.32
N LYS A 2 15.90 13.90 -6.84
CA LYS A 2 15.26 12.55 -6.90
C LYS A 2 14.95 11.94 -5.53
N ILE A 3 15.86 12.08 -4.57
CA ILE A 3 15.71 11.54 -3.21
C ILE A 3 14.60 12.28 -2.43
N GLU A 4 14.54 13.60 -2.55
CA GLU A 4 13.47 14.43 -1.95
C GLU A 4 12.08 14.04 -2.45
N PHE A 5 11.97 13.73 -3.75
CA PHE A 5 10.72 13.27 -4.31
C PHE A 5 10.32 11.88 -3.78
N ALA A 6 11.28 10.95 -3.68
CA ALA A 6 11.06 9.64 -3.07
C ALA A 6 10.62 9.77 -1.60
N ARG A 7 11.27 10.67 -0.84
CA ARG A 7 10.91 11.01 0.53
C ARG A 7 9.45 11.46 0.63
N MET A 8 9.03 12.40 -0.22
CA MET A 8 7.65 12.90 -0.24
C MET A 8 6.64 11.79 -0.54
N ILE A 9 6.92 10.92 -1.52
CA ILE A 9 6.06 9.78 -1.86
C ILE A 9 5.91 8.84 -0.65
N ILE A 10 7.00 8.53 0.05
CA ILE A 10 6.98 7.62 1.21
C ILE A 10 6.15 8.23 2.36
N ILE A 11 6.30 9.54 2.63
CA ILE A 11 5.50 10.23 3.64
C ILE A 11 4.02 10.20 3.25
N MET A 12 3.68 10.53 2.00
CA MET A 12 2.31 10.46 1.50
C MET A 12 1.73 9.04 1.61
N PHE A 13 2.54 8.03 1.33
CA PHE A 13 2.14 6.63 1.46
C PHE A 13 1.91 6.24 2.93
N GLY A 14 2.80 6.62 3.84
CA GLY A 14 2.61 6.40 5.28
C GLY A 14 1.32 7.06 5.79
N PHE A 15 1.06 8.30 5.37
CA PHE A 15 -0.18 9.01 5.70
C PHE A 15 -1.41 8.31 5.10
N PHE A 16 -1.33 7.86 3.85
CA PHE A 16 -2.39 7.08 3.21
C PHE A 16 -2.72 5.79 3.99
N ILE A 17 -1.71 5.08 4.50
CA ILE A 17 -1.92 3.88 5.33
C ILE A 17 -2.63 4.24 6.65
N ILE A 18 -2.23 5.34 7.31
CA ILE A 18 -2.89 5.83 8.53
C ILE A 18 -4.36 6.18 8.26
N VAL A 19 -4.63 6.94 7.20
CA VAL A 19 -6.01 7.28 6.80
C VAL A 19 -6.82 6.02 6.51
N THR A 20 -6.22 5.04 5.85
CA THR A 20 -6.88 3.74 5.61
C THR A 20 -7.17 3.03 6.93
N GLY A 21 -6.25 3.06 7.91
CA GLY A 21 -6.48 2.57 9.27
C GLY A 21 -7.71 3.20 9.93
N PHE A 22 -7.91 4.52 9.80
CA PHE A 22 -9.11 5.19 10.31
C PHE A 22 -10.39 4.72 9.60
N ILE A 23 -10.35 4.54 8.29
CA ILE A 23 -11.49 3.99 7.54
C ILE A 23 -11.80 2.57 8.03
N MET A 24 -10.78 1.71 8.23
CA MET A 24 -10.97 0.35 8.74
C MET A 24 -11.58 0.33 10.15
N LEU A 25 -11.14 1.23 11.03
CA LEU A 25 -11.62 1.32 12.42
C LEU A 25 -13.07 1.79 12.49
N PHE A 26 -13.36 2.95 11.90
CA PHE A 26 -14.66 3.61 12.04
C PHE A 26 -15.69 3.08 11.04
N ASN A 27 -15.27 2.73 9.82
CA ASN A 27 -16.17 2.27 8.77
C ASN A 27 -15.62 1.05 8.01
N PRO A 28 -15.53 -0.12 8.69
CA PRO A 28 -14.98 -1.33 8.09
C PRO A 28 -15.81 -1.85 6.90
N GLN A 29 -17.09 -1.49 6.81
CA GLN A 29 -17.90 -1.81 5.63
C GLN A 29 -17.43 -1.02 4.41
N LYS A 30 -17.15 0.28 4.55
CA LYS A 30 -16.51 1.06 3.48
C LYS A 30 -15.14 0.49 3.11
N ALA A 31 -14.30 0.12 4.08
CA ALA A 31 -13.01 -0.51 3.80
C ALA A 31 -13.15 -1.79 2.96
N ARG A 32 -14.09 -2.66 3.34
CA ARG A 32 -14.41 -3.90 2.61
C ARG A 32 -14.95 -3.63 1.20
N MET A 33 -15.84 -2.66 1.04
CA MET A 33 -16.38 -2.29 -0.28
C MET A 33 -15.29 -1.70 -1.18
N THR A 34 -14.40 -0.87 -0.64
CA THR A 34 -13.24 -0.35 -1.39
C THR A 34 -12.33 -1.49 -1.82
N LEU A 35 -12.06 -2.46 -0.92
CA LEU A 35 -11.30 -3.66 -1.27
C LEU A 35 -11.96 -4.36 -2.47
N SER A 36 -13.25 -4.66 -2.43
CA SER A 36 -13.94 -5.35 -3.53
C SER A 36 -13.95 -4.61 -4.87
N LYS A 37 -13.66 -3.30 -4.89
CA LYS A 37 -13.60 -2.49 -6.11
C LYS A 37 -12.24 -2.56 -6.81
N PHE A 38 -11.18 -3.09 -6.18
CA PHE A 38 -9.89 -3.24 -6.85
C PHE A 38 -10.03 -4.11 -8.11
N ALA A 39 -9.33 -3.69 -9.16
CA ALA A 39 -9.36 -4.29 -10.49
C ALA A 39 -10.74 -4.40 -11.17
N SER A 40 -11.78 -3.71 -10.67
CA SER A 40 -13.11 -3.72 -11.27
C SER A 40 -13.12 -3.11 -12.68
N THR A 41 -12.33 -2.05 -12.90
CA THR A 41 -12.13 -1.41 -14.21
C THR A 41 -10.65 -1.40 -14.58
N ASN A 42 -10.35 -1.25 -15.88
CA ASN A 42 -8.97 -1.14 -16.36
C ASN A 42 -8.26 0.06 -15.72
N PHE A 43 -8.96 1.19 -15.60
CA PHE A 43 -8.44 2.40 -14.96
C PHE A 43 -8.05 2.14 -13.51
N ILE A 44 -8.95 1.58 -12.69
CA ILE A 44 -8.67 1.29 -11.28
C ILE A 44 -7.49 0.30 -11.15
N ASN A 45 -7.46 -0.74 -11.98
CA ASN A 45 -6.39 -1.74 -11.97
C ASN A 45 -5.03 -1.11 -12.25
N TYR A 46 -4.89 -0.43 -13.39
CA TYR A 46 -3.61 0.12 -13.81
C TYR A 46 -3.18 1.29 -12.93
N THR A 47 -4.10 2.12 -12.44
CA THR A 47 -3.77 3.18 -11.47
C THR A 47 -3.24 2.59 -10.16
N GLU A 48 -3.90 1.58 -9.59
CA GLU A 48 -3.42 0.92 -8.36
C GLU A 48 -2.01 0.33 -8.55
N ILE A 49 -1.81 -0.45 -9.62
CA ILE A 49 -0.53 -1.12 -9.87
C ILE A 49 0.57 -0.07 -10.14
N THR A 50 0.27 0.97 -10.91
CA THR A 50 1.23 2.06 -11.18
C THR A 50 1.61 2.79 -9.89
N LEU A 51 0.64 3.15 -9.05
CA LEU A 51 0.91 3.79 -7.76
C LEU A 51 1.74 2.89 -6.84
N ARG A 52 1.44 1.58 -6.79
CA ARG A 52 2.24 0.60 -6.04
C ARG A 52 3.68 0.55 -6.55
N LEU A 53 3.88 0.59 -7.86
CA LEU A 53 5.21 0.59 -8.47
C LEU A 53 5.98 1.87 -8.11
N VAL A 54 5.35 3.05 -8.23
CA VAL A 54 5.96 4.34 -7.84
C VAL A 54 6.39 4.33 -6.38
N VAL A 55 5.52 3.85 -5.48
CA VAL A 55 5.84 3.73 -4.06
C VAL A 55 6.97 2.73 -3.83
N GLY A 56 6.94 1.56 -4.48
CA GLY A 56 8.00 0.54 -4.36
C GLY A 56 9.37 1.06 -4.80
N VAL A 57 9.43 1.77 -5.93
CA VAL A 57 10.66 2.44 -6.41
C VAL A 57 11.11 3.51 -5.40
N ALA A 58 10.19 4.30 -4.85
CA ALA A 58 10.53 5.29 -3.84
C ALA A 58 11.19 4.65 -2.60
N PHE A 59 10.63 3.54 -2.09
CA PHE A 59 11.22 2.77 -0.99
C PHE A 59 12.64 2.29 -1.29
N ILE A 60 12.88 1.75 -2.49
CA ILE A 60 14.22 1.30 -2.91
C ILE A 60 15.20 2.49 -2.96
N LEU A 61 14.83 3.58 -3.64
CA LEU A 61 15.68 4.75 -3.83
C LEU A 61 16.01 5.48 -2.52
N TYR A 62 15.08 5.50 -1.56
CA TYR A 62 15.27 6.17 -0.27
C TYR A 62 15.89 5.25 0.79
N SER A 63 16.04 3.95 0.53
CA SER A 63 16.42 2.97 1.54
C SER A 63 17.72 3.29 2.27
N ASP A 64 18.77 3.72 1.56
CA ASP A 64 20.07 4.02 2.16
C ASP A 64 20.06 5.30 3.04
N PHE A 65 18.98 6.08 3.03
CA PHE A 65 18.83 7.34 3.78
C PHE A 65 17.87 7.23 4.98
N CYS A 66 17.20 6.09 5.15
CA CYS A 66 16.23 5.87 6.22
C CYS A 66 16.87 5.20 7.44
N LYS A 67 16.15 5.20 8.57
CA LYS A 67 16.59 4.54 9.82
C LYS A 67 16.68 3.01 9.72
N PHE A 68 15.96 2.39 8.77
CA PHE A 68 15.91 0.94 8.58
C PHE A 68 16.12 0.55 7.11
N PRO A 69 17.36 0.66 6.57
CA PRO A 69 17.62 0.48 5.14
C PRO A 69 17.17 -0.87 4.58
N GLU A 70 17.46 -1.97 5.30
CA GLU A 70 17.08 -3.32 4.86
C GLU A 70 15.56 -3.50 4.78
N ALA A 71 14.81 -2.96 5.75
CA ALA A 71 13.35 -3.03 5.73
C ALA A 71 12.78 -2.29 4.51
N PHE A 72 13.32 -1.10 4.19
CA PHE A 72 12.88 -0.33 3.02
C PHE A 72 13.25 -1.01 1.71
N LYS A 73 14.44 -1.63 1.60
CA LYS A 73 14.84 -2.42 0.42
C LYS A 73 13.90 -3.60 0.20
N VAL A 74 13.68 -4.41 1.24
CA VAL A 74 12.82 -5.60 1.15
C VAL A 74 11.39 -5.21 0.78
N LEU A 75 10.80 -4.22 1.46
CA LEU A 75 9.45 -3.73 1.16
C LEU A 75 9.34 -3.16 -0.26
N GLY A 76 10.32 -2.36 -0.67
CA GLY A 76 10.34 -1.75 -1.99
C GLY A 76 10.44 -2.77 -3.12
N TRP A 77 11.34 -3.74 -3.01
CA TRP A 77 11.47 -4.83 -3.98
C TRP A 77 10.24 -5.73 -4.01
N PHE A 78 9.67 -6.05 -2.85
CA PHE A 78 8.42 -6.80 -2.77
C PHE A 78 7.27 -6.09 -3.52
N MET A 79 7.09 -4.79 -3.28
CA MET A 79 6.07 -3.99 -3.97
C MET A 79 6.33 -3.89 -5.47
N LEU A 80 7.59 -3.72 -5.90
CA LEU A 80 7.96 -3.63 -7.30
C LEU A 80 7.70 -4.94 -8.04
N ILE A 81 8.22 -6.06 -7.53
CA ILE A 81 8.08 -7.38 -8.18
C ILE A 81 6.61 -7.79 -8.27
N THR A 82 5.85 -7.63 -7.17
CA THR A 82 4.41 -7.98 -7.18
C THR A 82 3.61 -7.09 -8.13
N ALA A 83 3.95 -5.80 -8.25
CA ALA A 83 3.31 -4.92 -9.24
C ALA A 83 3.60 -5.36 -10.68
N LEU A 84 4.85 -5.72 -11.00
CA LEU A 84 5.23 -6.23 -12.32
C LEU A 84 4.50 -7.54 -12.66
N ILE A 85 4.41 -8.47 -11.71
CA ILE A 85 3.63 -9.70 -11.89
C ILE A 85 2.15 -9.37 -12.16
N LEU A 86 1.56 -8.43 -11.42
CA LEU A 86 0.16 -8.04 -11.60
C LEU A 86 -0.12 -7.35 -12.94
N TYR A 87 0.87 -6.72 -13.59
CA TYR A 87 0.71 -6.25 -14.97
C TYR A 87 0.55 -7.40 -15.98
N CYS A 88 1.19 -8.54 -15.73
CA CYS A 88 1.08 -9.73 -16.58
C CYS A 88 -0.18 -10.54 -16.27
N VAL A 89 -0.72 -10.43 -15.06
CA VAL A 89 -1.93 -11.16 -14.65
C VAL A 89 -3.18 -10.56 -15.31
N PRO A 90 -4.07 -11.39 -15.91
CA PRO A 90 -5.33 -10.90 -16.46
C PRO A 90 -6.17 -10.19 -15.40
N ARG A 91 -6.68 -8.99 -15.72
CA ARG A 91 -7.52 -8.17 -14.82
C ARG A 91 -8.67 -8.95 -14.18
N LYS A 92 -9.33 -9.84 -14.95
CA LYS A 92 -10.43 -10.66 -14.45
C LYS A 92 -10.02 -11.53 -13.26
N LEU A 93 -8.79 -12.05 -13.28
CA LEU A 93 -8.24 -12.83 -12.16
C LEU A 93 -7.94 -11.94 -10.96
N HIS A 94 -7.32 -10.78 -11.18
CA HIS A 94 -7.04 -9.81 -10.12
C HIS A 94 -8.33 -9.32 -9.44
N HIS A 95 -9.38 -9.04 -10.22
CA HIS A 95 -10.68 -8.67 -9.68
C HIS A 95 -11.34 -9.80 -8.89
N LYS A 96 -11.28 -11.05 -9.39
CA LYS A 96 -11.78 -12.23 -8.66
C LYS A 96 -11.05 -12.44 -7.33
N PHE A 97 -9.73 -12.21 -7.31
CA PHE A 97 -8.93 -12.27 -6.09
C PHE A 97 -9.35 -11.20 -5.08
N SER A 98 -9.55 -9.97 -5.55
CA SER A 98 -9.99 -8.85 -4.73
C SER A 98 -11.38 -9.10 -4.10
N THR A 99 -12.35 -9.51 -4.91
CA THR A 99 -13.71 -9.83 -4.41
C THR A 99 -13.69 -11.03 -3.47
N GLY A 100 -12.93 -12.08 -3.80
CA GLY A 100 -12.74 -13.24 -2.91
C GLY A 100 -12.16 -12.84 -1.55
N SER A 101 -11.11 -12.02 -1.55
CA SER A 101 -10.50 -11.49 -0.31
C SER A 101 -11.48 -10.65 0.50
N ALA A 102 -12.28 -9.80 -0.17
CA ALA A 102 -13.33 -9.03 0.49
C ALA A 102 -14.45 -9.91 1.06
N HIS A 103 -14.71 -11.10 0.52
CA HIS A 103 -15.66 -12.05 1.10
C HIS A 103 -15.10 -12.75 2.35
N ILE A 104 -13.81 -13.10 2.36
CA ILE A 104 -13.14 -13.75 3.48
C ILE A 104 -12.97 -12.80 4.66
N ILE A 105 -12.51 -11.57 4.39
CA ILE A 105 -12.24 -10.56 5.44
C ILE A 105 -13.56 -9.89 5.85
N LYS A 106 -14.19 -10.41 6.90
CA LYS A 106 -15.35 -9.79 7.55
C LYS A 106 -15.00 -8.38 8.09
N PRO A 107 -15.98 -7.45 8.16
CA PRO A 107 -15.78 -6.10 8.69
C PRO A 107 -15.11 -6.04 10.07
N PHE A 108 -15.37 -7.02 10.93
CA PHE A 108 -14.73 -7.11 12.24
C PHE A 108 -13.20 -7.27 12.15
N TYR A 109 -12.69 -8.07 11.20
CA TYR A 109 -11.26 -8.25 11.01
C TYR A 109 -10.57 -6.97 10.54
N PHE A 110 -11.23 -6.14 9.72
CA PHE A 110 -10.71 -4.82 9.34
C PHE A 110 -10.46 -3.93 10.57
N ARG A 111 -11.37 -3.93 11.55
CA ARG A 111 -11.17 -3.18 12.80
C ARG A 111 -10.01 -3.75 13.63
N LEU A 112 -9.89 -5.09 13.69
CA LEU A 112 -8.80 -5.71 14.44
C LEU A 112 -7.42 -5.42 13.84
N ILE A 113 -7.31 -5.30 12.51
CA ILE A 113 -6.04 -5.00 11.84
C ILE A 113 -5.73 -3.50 11.77
N SER A 114 -6.68 -2.61 12.06
CA SER A 114 -6.45 -1.16 11.96
C SER A 114 -5.31 -0.63 12.86
N PRO A 115 -5.09 -1.13 14.10
CA PRO A 115 -3.92 -0.74 14.89
C PRO A 115 -2.60 -1.04 14.19
N PHE A 116 -2.51 -2.18 13.49
CA PHE A 116 -1.32 -2.53 12.71
C PHE A 116 -1.11 -1.58 11.53
N ALA A 117 -2.20 -1.11 10.89
CA ALA A 117 -2.10 -0.08 9.86
C ALA A 117 -1.54 1.24 10.44
N PHE A 118 -2.03 1.69 11.60
CA PHE A 118 -1.49 2.90 12.25
C PHE A 118 -0.02 2.74 12.62
N LEU A 119 0.36 1.61 13.22
CA LEU A 119 1.74 1.31 13.56
C LEU A 119 2.63 1.28 12.32
N PHE A 120 2.20 0.61 11.25
CA PHE A 120 3.00 0.50 10.03
C PHE A 120 3.16 1.86 9.33
N GLY A 121 2.08 2.62 9.17
CA GLY A 121 2.14 3.97 8.58
C GLY A 121 2.97 4.93 9.44
N GLY A 122 2.82 4.87 10.76
CA GLY A 122 3.62 5.65 11.70
C GLY A 122 5.11 5.28 11.66
N LEU A 123 5.44 3.99 11.57
CA LEU A 123 6.81 3.51 11.43
C LEU A 123 7.42 3.98 10.11
N ILE A 124 6.69 3.93 8.99
CA ILE A 124 7.17 4.46 7.71
C ILE A 124 7.57 5.94 7.85
N ILE A 125 6.68 6.77 8.41
CA ILE A 125 6.94 8.21 8.59
C ILE A 125 8.08 8.46 9.57
N TYR A 126 8.14 7.71 10.68
CA TYR A 126 9.22 7.83 11.67
C TYR A 126 10.59 7.42 11.13
N SER A 127 10.61 6.47 10.19
CA SER A 127 11.83 5.93 9.58
C SER A 127 12.46 6.90 8.59
N VAL A 128 11.68 7.84 8.07
CA VAL A 128 12.16 8.92 7.22
C VAL A 128 12.94 9.90 8.10
N ASN A 129 14.17 10.22 7.67
CA ASN A 129 14.99 11.20 8.37
C ASN A 129 14.47 12.61 8.06
N TRP A 130 14.10 13.33 9.12
CA TRP A 130 13.75 14.75 9.11
C TRP A 130 15.04 15.57 9.21
N ILE A 131 15.85 15.49 8.16
CA ILE A 131 17.01 16.37 7.95
C ILE A 131 16.57 17.47 7.00
#